data_AF-A0A160FD27-F1
#
_entry.id   AF-A0A160FD27-F1
#
_cell.length_a   1.000
_cell.length_b   1.000
_cell.length_c   1.000
_cell.angle_alpha   90.00
_cell.angle_beta   90.00
_cell.angle_gamma   90.00
#
_symmetry.space_group_name_H-M   'P 1'
#
loop_
_entity.id
_entity.type
_entity.pdbx_description
1 polymer ?
#
loop_
_entity_poly.entity_id
_entity_poly.type
_entity_poly.pdbx_seq_one_letter_code
_entity_poly.pdbx_strand_id
1 'polypeptide(L)' 'MNISLDLIQDKVECFEAADLATLEKKINEQIEHNKALLLEVHHVSHQMHVSANGQRFYSAVVHFKAKK' A
#
# COMPACT_ATOMS: atom_id res chain seq x y z
N MET A 1 30.38 10.20 17.12
CA MET A 1 29.24 10.58 16.25
C MET A 1 28.13 9.58 16.56
N ASN A 2 27.05 10.00 17.23
CA ASN A 2 25.89 9.14 17.45
C ASN A 2 24.97 9.26 16.24
N ILE A 3 24.79 8.17 15.50
CA ILE A 3 23.78 8.08 14.45
C ILE A 3 22.49 7.64 15.14
N SER A 4 21.54 8.55 15.31
CA SER A 4 20.17 8.21 15.69
C SER A 4 19.37 7.92 14.41
N LEU A 5 19.04 6.66 14.16
CA LEU A 5 18.04 6.32 13.15
C LEU A 5 16.65 6.44 13.77
N ASP A 6 15.86 7.37 13.25
CA ASP A 6 14.42 7.41 13.50
C ASP A 6 13.73 6.56 12.42
N LEU A 7 13.26 5.38 12.81
CA LEU A 7 12.66 4.41 11.88
C LEU A 7 11.16 4.66 11.80
N ILE A 8 10.63 4.73 10.57
CA ILE A 8 9.19 4.76 10.33
C ILE A 8 8.58 3.48 10.95
N GLN A 9 7.66 3.65 11.88
CA GLN A 9 6.99 2.53 12.55
C GLN A 9 5.75 2.07 11.78
N ASP A 10 4.97 3.02 11.28
CA ASP A 10 3.70 2.78 10.61
C ASP A 10 3.59 3.69 9.39
N LYS A 11 3.09 3.14 8.28
CA LYS A 11 2.78 3.87 7.05
C LYS A 11 1.50 3.31 6.47
N VAL A 12 0.51 4.15 6.22
CA VAL A 12 -0.74 3.78 5.54
C VAL A 12 -0.75 4.43 4.16
N GLU A 13 -1.03 3.63 3.13
CA GLU A 13 -1.12 4.09 1.74
C GLU A 13 -2.43 3.62 1.11
N CYS A 14 -3.07 4.52 0.36
CA CYS A 14 -4.29 4.24 -0.38
C CYS A 14 -3.96 4.08 -1.86
N PHE A 15 -4.50 3.04 -2.48
CA PHE A 15 -4.34 2.72 -3.89
C PHE A 15 -5.70 2.61 -4.56
N GLU A 16 -5.75 2.97 -5.83
CA GLU A 16 -6.93 2.79 -6.68
C GLU A 16 -6.56 2.46 -8.12
N ALA A 17 -7.43 1.72 -8.80
CA ALA A 17 -7.32 1.43 -10.22
C ALA A 17 -8.68 1.05 -10.83
N ALA A 18 -8.75 1.09 -12.17
CA ALA A 18 -9.92 0.65 -12.94
C ALA A 18 -10.08 -0.87 -12.99
N ASP A 19 -9.01 -1.62 -12.70
CA ASP A 19 -8.97 -3.07 -12.68
C ASP A 19 -8.04 -3.60 -11.59
N LEU A 20 -8.26 -4.85 -11.19
CA LEU A 20 -7.54 -5.48 -10.09
C LEU A 20 -6.05 -5.69 -10.40
N ALA A 21 -5.70 -6.02 -11.65
CA ALA A 21 -4.31 -6.28 -12.03
C ALA A 21 -3.46 -5.00 -11.93
N THR A 22 -4.01 -3.87 -12.34
CA THR A 22 -3.38 -2.56 -12.18
C THR A 22 -3.26 -2.17 -10.71
N LEU A 23 -4.27 -2.47 -9.88
CA LEU A 23 -4.20 -2.21 -8.44
C LEU A 23 -3.07 -3.03 -7.78
N GLU A 24 -3.03 -4.34 -8.06
CA GLU A 24 -2.00 -5.25 -7.55
C GLU A 24 -0.60 -4.83 -7.97
N LYS A 25 -0.42 -4.42 -9.23
CA LYS A 25 0.86 -3.92 -9.73
C LYS A 25 1.33 -2.71 -8.93
N LYS A 26 0.47 -1.72 -8.69
CA LYS A 26 0.80 -0.52 -7.91
C LYS A 26 1.19 -0.87 -6.47
N ILE A 27 0.46 -1.78 -5.83
CA ILE A 27 0.76 -2.23 -4.46
C ILE A 27 2.12 -2.93 -4.42
N ASN A 28 2.41 -3.83 -5.36
CA ASN A 28 3.66 -4.56 -5.43
C ASN A 28 4.87 -3.65 -5.68
N GLU A 29 4.75 -2.67 -6.57
CA GLU A 29 5.78 -1.65 -6.79
C GLU A 29 6.09 -0.89 -5.49
N GLN A 30 5.04 -0.52 -4.73
CA GLN A 30 5.22 0.18 -3.47
C GLN A 30 5.79 -0.70 -2.35
N ILE A 31 5.49 -2.00 -2.35
CA ILE A 31 6.15 -2.98 -1.47
C ILE A 31 7.66 -2.99 -1.71
N GLU A 32 8.12 -3.02 -2.96
CA GLU A 32 9.56 -2.99 -3.28
C GLU A 32 10.22 -1.69 -2.80
N HIS A 33 9.58 -0.55 -2.98
CA HIS A 33 10.08 0.73 -2.44
C HIS A 33 10.15 0.72 -0.91
N ASN A 34 9.14 0.17 -0.24
CA ASN A 34 9.04 0.15 1.22
C ASN A 34 10.06 -0.80 1.87
N LYS A 35 10.58 -1.81 1.16
CA LYS A 35 11.71 -2.63 1.64
C LYS A 35 12.95 -1.80 1.94
N ALA A 36 13.24 -0.78 1.13
CA ALA A 36 14.37 0.12 1.35
C ALA A 36 14.19 0.98 2.62
N LEU A 37 12.95 1.12 3.10
CA LEU A 37 12.59 1.81 4.35
C LEU A 37 12.48 0.85 5.55
N LEU A 38 12.87 -0.42 5.41
CA LEU A 38 12.71 -1.47 6.43
C LEU A 38 11.24 -1.68 6.86
N LEU A 39 10.30 -1.45 5.94
CA LEU A 39 8.88 -1.69 6.17
C LEU A 39 8.44 -3.01 5.51
N GLU A 40 7.44 -3.66 6.11
CA GLU A 40 6.74 -4.85 5.59
C GLU A 40 5.23 -4.62 5.58
N VAL A 41 4.49 -5.42 4.80
CA VAL A 41 3.02 -5.36 4.77
C VAL A 41 2.48 -5.93 6.09
N HIS A 42 1.75 -5.10 6.84
CA HIS A 42 1.01 -5.55 8.01
C HIS A 42 -0.37 -6.08 7.63
N HIS A 43 -1.10 -5.30 6.82
CA HIS A 43 -2.50 -5.56 6.51
C HIS A 43 -2.89 -4.88 5.18
N VAL A 44 -3.80 -5.51 4.44
CA VAL A 44 -4.39 -4.95 3.22
C VAL A 44 -5.91 -5.07 3.30
N SER A 45 -6.62 -3.95 3.18
CA SER A 45 -8.08 -3.92 3.05
C SER A 45 -8.45 -3.54 1.62
N HIS A 46 -9.34 -4.31 0.99
CA HIS A 46 -9.84 -4.04 -0.36
C HIS A 46 -11.27 -3.52 -0.33
N GLN A 47 -11.57 -2.57 -1.21
CA GLN A 47 -12.92 -2.10 -1.47
C GLN A 47 -13.15 -1.98 -2.98
N MET A 48 -14.34 -2.39 -3.42
CA MET A 48 -14.78 -2.24 -4.81
C MET A 48 -16.12 -1.53 -4.84
N HIS A 49 -16.24 -0.57 -5.76
CA HIS A 49 -17.49 0.16 -6.00
C HIS A 49 -17.81 0.17 -7.49
N VAL A 50 -19.10 0.04 -7.81
CA VAL A 50 -19.62 0.20 -9.16
C VAL A 50 -20.39 1.50 -9.19
N SER A 51 -19.94 2.46 -9.99
CA SER A 51 -20.65 3.74 -10.15
C SER A 51 -21.96 3.57 -10.93
N ALA A 52 -22.80 4.60 -10.89
CA ALA A 52 -24.12 4.59 -11.53
C ALA A 52 -24.07 4.33 -13.05
N ASN A 53 -22.95 4.64 -13.72
CA ASN A 53 -22.70 4.35 -15.13
C ASN A 53 -22.10 2.95 -15.39
N GLY A 54 -21.99 2.10 -14.38
CA GLY A 54 -21.46 0.73 -14.49
C GLY A 54 -19.94 0.60 -14.45
N GLN A 55 -19.21 1.70 -14.28
CA GLN A 55 -17.75 1.65 -14.17
C GLN A 55 -17.33 1.05 -12.82
N ARG A 56 -16.36 0.14 -12.86
CA ARG A 56 -15.79 -0.48 -11.66
C ARG A 56 -14.60 0.33 -11.17
N PHE A 57 -14.54 0.54 -9.86
CA PHE A 57 -13.41 1.13 -9.17
C PHE A 57 -12.93 0.16 -8.11
N TYR A 58 -11.64 -0.18 -8.17
CA TYR A 58 -10.97 -1.03 -7.20
C TYR A 58 -10.06 -0.14 -6.36
N SER A 59 -10.08 -0.34 -5.05
CA SER A 59 -9.25 0.40 -4.11
C SER A 59 -8.72 -0.51 -3.02
N ALA A 60 -7.58 -0.14 -2.46
CA ALA A 60 -7.02 -0.81 -1.30
C ALA A 60 -6.36 0.19 -0.36
N VAL A 61 -6.47 -0.10 0.94
CA VAL A 61 -5.68 0.56 1.99
C VAL A 61 -4.65 -0.44 2.48
N VAL A 62 -3.37 -0.12 2.32
CA VAL A 62 -2.25 -0.96 2.75
C VAL A 62 -1.61 -0.33 3.97
N HIS A 63 -1.58 -1.07 5.07
CA HIS A 63 -0.82 -0.73 6.26
C HIS A 63 0.54 -1.43 6.18
N PHE A 64 1.59 -0.64 6.04
CA PHE A 64 2.98 -1.06 6.19
C PHE A 64 3.47 -0.75 7.61
N LYS A 65 4.32 -1.61 8.15
CA LYS A 65 4.91 -1.46 9.48
C LYS A 65 6.40 -1.73 9.45
N ALA A 66 7.13 -1.23 10.44
CA ALA A 66 8.53 -1.60 10.65
C ALA A 66 8.66 -3.12 10.70
N LYS A 67 9.58 -3.64 9.90
CA LYS A 67 9.93 -5.06 9.87
C LYS A 67 10.49 -5.46 11.23
N LYS A 68 9.92 -6.50 11.82
CA LYS A 68 10.37 -7.07 13.09
C LYS A 68 11.44 -8.13 12.90
#